data_AF-A0A0G1ZAM4-F1
#
_entry.id   AF-A0A0G1ZAM4-F1
#
_cell.length_a   1.000
_cell.length_b   1.000
_cell.length_c   1.000
_cell.angle_alpha   90.00
_cell.angle_beta   90.00
_cell.angle_gamma   90.00
#
_symmetry.space_group_name_H-M   'P 1'
#
loop_
_entity.id
_entity.type
_entity.pdbx_description
1 polymer ?
#
loop_
_entity_poly.entity_id
_entity_poly.type
_entity_poly.pdbx_seq_one_letter_code
_entity_poly.pdbx_strand_id
1 'polypeptide(L)'
;LTGPLQATGGVVSASSTLSVAYGGTGANTFATNGILYGSAKEALQVTAAGTGGNILMAGGSGVPAWVSTSTLLTSLSLTKGNFLVGNNAGVAQATSTIFIDSVGRVGIGTASPIAQLDIKGASDISTFNMPFNVRLESTNALGEKVGSGILFGAAYSGTAPTTFAIISGVKENATDGNAAGALLFGTRPASGGTSMERMRIASTGNVGIGTTTHCGSTLIICWSRERSMGIQKRGR
;
A
#
# COMPACT_ATOMS: atom_id res chain seq x y z
N LEU A 1 -61.70 -4.63 -38.95
CA LEU A 1 -60.51 -3.89 -38.47
C LEU A 1 -60.07 -4.54 -37.16
N THR A 2 -58.80 -4.95 -37.04
CA THR A 2 -58.24 -5.57 -35.84
C THR A 2 -57.22 -4.63 -35.20
N GLY A 3 -57.33 -4.41 -33.89
CA GLY A 3 -56.52 -3.45 -33.12
C GLY A 3 -57.30 -2.21 -32.69
N PRO A 4 -56.64 -1.26 -32.00
CA PRO A 4 -57.27 0.00 -31.56
C PRO A 4 -57.82 0.81 -32.72
N LEU A 5 -59.05 1.33 -32.59
CA LEU A 5 -59.63 2.24 -33.57
C LEU A 5 -59.20 3.68 -33.28
N GLN A 6 -58.76 4.40 -34.32
CA GLN A 6 -58.43 5.83 -34.24
C GLN A 6 -59.15 6.60 -35.34
N ALA A 7 -59.61 7.81 -35.00
CA ALA A 7 -60.21 8.75 -35.95
C ALA A 7 -59.23 9.89 -36.21
N THR A 8 -58.65 9.92 -37.41
CA THR A 8 -57.68 10.95 -37.82
C THR A 8 -58.18 11.61 -39.09
N GLY A 9 -58.37 12.93 -39.06
CA GLY A 9 -58.89 13.67 -40.22
C GLY A 9 -60.30 13.24 -40.67
N GLY A 10 -61.14 12.77 -39.74
CA GLY A 10 -62.51 12.33 -40.03
C GLY A 10 -62.64 10.89 -40.56
N VAL A 11 -61.53 10.15 -40.71
CA VAL A 11 -61.54 8.74 -41.13
C VAL A 11 -61.22 7.83 -39.94
N VAL A 12 -62.07 6.82 -39.70
CA VAL A 12 -61.85 5.79 -38.69
C VAL A 12 -61.04 4.64 -39.31
N SER A 13 -59.88 4.32 -38.73
CA SER A 13 -59.04 3.19 -39.12
C SER A 13 -58.58 2.41 -37.89
N ALA A 14 -58.18 1.14 -38.07
CA ALA A 14 -57.46 0.44 -37.00
C ALA A 14 -55.96 0.72 -37.09
N SER A 15 -55.35 0.82 -35.91
CA SER A 15 -53.91 0.89 -35.71
C SER A 15 -53.40 -0.42 -35.10
N SER A 16 -52.09 -0.61 -35.16
CA SER A 16 -51.41 -1.68 -34.42
C SER A 16 -51.01 -1.24 -33.01
N THR A 17 -51.03 0.07 -32.71
CA THR A 17 -50.75 0.66 -31.38
C THR A 17 -51.66 1.87 -31.10
N LEU A 18 -51.82 2.23 -29.83
CA LEU A 18 -52.32 3.56 -29.47
C LEU A 18 -51.16 4.56 -29.60
N SER A 19 -51.36 5.67 -30.30
CA SER A 19 -50.31 6.67 -30.49
C SER A 19 -50.05 7.44 -29.20
N VAL A 20 -48.85 8.02 -29.09
CA VAL A 20 -48.42 8.83 -27.94
C VAL A 20 -49.33 10.04 -27.72
N ALA A 21 -49.80 10.65 -28.81
CA ALA A 21 -50.71 11.80 -28.78
C ALA A 21 -52.03 11.49 -28.05
N TYR A 22 -52.41 10.21 -27.96
CA TYR A 22 -53.62 9.74 -27.28
C TYR A 22 -53.31 8.92 -26.02
N GLY A 23 -52.14 9.13 -25.41
CA GLY A 23 -51.74 8.45 -24.17
C GLY A 23 -51.23 7.02 -24.35
N GLY A 24 -50.99 6.59 -25.59
CA GLY A 24 -50.38 5.30 -25.89
C GLY A 24 -48.86 5.32 -25.74
N THR A 25 -48.26 4.13 -25.74
CA THR A 25 -46.80 3.98 -25.63
C THR A 25 -46.07 4.19 -26.96
N GLY A 26 -46.81 4.16 -28.08
CA GLY A 26 -46.25 4.25 -29.43
C GLY A 26 -45.51 3.00 -29.92
N ALA A 27 -45.55 1.87 -29.19
CA ALA A 27 -44.82 0.65 -29.54
C ALA A 27 -45.70 -0.60 -29.44
N ASN A 28 -45.50 -1.56 -30.36
CA ASN A 28 -46.19 -2.85 -30.37
C ASN A 28 -45.59 -3.83 -29.36
N THR A 29 -44.28 -3.77 -29.17
CA THR A 29 -43.50 -4.65 -28.31
C THR A 29 -42.30 -3.88 -27.75
N PHE A 30 -41.71 -4.41 -26.67
CA PHE A 30 -40.48 -3.90 -26.08
C PHE A 30 -39.42 -5.01 -26.04
N ALA A 31 -38.15 -4.62 -26.00
CA ALA A 31 -37.05 -5.57 -25.89
C ALA A 31 -37.16 -6.38 -24.58
N THR A 32 -37.05 -7.70 -24.70
CA THR A 32 -37.07 -8.61 -23.55
C THR A 32 -35.95 -8.24 -22.56
N ASN A 33 -36.29 -8.15 -21.28
CA ASN A 33 -35.38 -7.78 -20.18
C ASN A 33 -34.74 -6.37 -20.30
N GLY A 34 -35.24 -5.53 -21.21
CA GLY A 34 -34.86 -4.13 -21.31
C GLY A 34 -35.60 -3.25 -20.30
N ILE A 35 -35.04 -2.10 -19.98
CA ILE A 35 -35.68 -1.10 -19.11
C ILE A 35 -36.37 -0.05 -19.98
N LEU A 36 -37.64 0.24 -19.71
CA LEU A 36 -38.37 1.29 -20.39
C LEU A 36 -37.93 2.67 -19.89
N TYR A 37 -37.76 3.61 -20.81
CA TYR A 37 -37.45 5.00 -20.49
C TYR A 37 -38.22 5.95 -21.43
N GLY A 38 -38.50 7.14 -20.92
CA GLY A 38 -39.21 8.18 -21.69
C GLY A 38 -38.31 8.86 -22.72
N SER A 39 -38.92 9.37 -23.79
CA SER A 39 -38.24 10.14 -24.84
C SER A 39 -38.96 11.47 -25.11
N ALA A 40 -38.97 12.38 -24.15
CA ALA A 40 -39.67 13.67 -24.25
C ALA A 40 -41.13 13.53 -24.74
N LYS A 41 -41.45 13.95 -25.98
CA LYS A 41 -42.79 13.86 -26.58
C LYS A 41 -42.99 12.64 -27.51
N GLU A 42 -41.96 11.80 -27.66
CA GLU A 42 -41.94 10.64 -28.55
C GLU A 42 -42.36 9.35 -27.83
N ALA A 43 -42.42 8.24 -28.59
CA ALA A 43 -42.74 6.91 -28.07
C ALA A 43 -41.80 6.48 -26.93
N LEU A 44 -42.32 5.67 -26.00
CA LEU A 44 -41.50 5.03 -24.98
C LEU A 44 -40.39 4.22 -25.64
N GLN A 45 -39.17 4.38 -25.14
CA GLN A 45 -38.01 3.65 -25.61
C GLN A 45 -37.65 2.55 -24.60
N VAL A 46 -36.83 1.61 -25.03
CA VAL A 46 -36.38 0.48 -24.20
C VAL A 46 -34.90 0.22 -24.44
N THR A 47 -34.15 0.00 -23.38
CA THR A 47 -32.73 -0.37 -23.50
C THR A 47 -32.59 -1.80 -24.01
N ALA A 48 -31.42 -2.18 -24.52
CA ALA A 48 -31.07 -3.60 -24.58
C ALA A 48 -31.06 -4.21 -23.16
N ALA A 49 -31.15 -5.54 -23.06
CA ALA A 49 -30.94 -6.23 -21.79
C ALA A 49 -29.50 -6.03 -21.29
N GLY A 50 -29.33 -5.78 -19.99
CA GLY A 50 -28.02 -5.79 -19.37
C GLY A 50 -27.43 -7.20 -19.33
N THR A 51 -26.10 -7.30 -19.24
CA THR A 51 -25.41 -8.55 -18.92
C THR A 51 -25.11 -8.61 -17.42
N GLY A 52 -24.76 -9.80 -16.91
CA GLY A 52 -24.37 -9.97 -15.51
C GLY A 52 -23.26 -8.99 -15.11
N GLY A 53 -23.40 -8.37 -13.94
CA GLY A 53 -22.42 -7.42 -13.42
C GLY A 53 -22.52 -5.99 -14.00
N ASN A 54 -23.58 -5.65 -14.73
CA ASN A 54 -23.82 -4.27 -15.16
C ASN A 54 -24.79 -3.54 -14.22
N ILE A 55 -24.64 -2.21 -14.13
CA ILE A 55 -25.64 -1.31 -13.56
C ILE A 55 -26.11 -0.32 -14.62
N LEU A 56 -27.28 0.29 -14.39
CA LEU A 56 -27.79 1.35 -15.23
C LEU A 56 -27.28 2.71 -14.71
N MET A 57 -26.62 3.49 -15.57
CA MET A 57 -26.16 4.84 -15.24
C MET A 57 -26.66 5.87 -16.25
N ALA A 58 -26.71 7.15 -15.87
CA ALA A 58 -27.01 8.24 -16.80
C ALA A 58 -25.88 8.36 -17.83
N GLY A 59 -26.15 8.06 -19.10
CA GLY A 59 -25.14 7.97 -20.17
C GLY A 59 -24.66 9.31 -20.76
N GLY A 60 -24.92 10.44 -20.09
CA GLY A 60 -24.55 11.80 -20.56
C GLY A 60 -25.33 12.32 -21.79
N SER A 61 -25.87 11.43 -22.62
CA SER A 61 -26.69 11.74 -23.81
C SER A 61 -28.20 11.81 -23.52
N GLY A 62 -28.60 11.76 -22.25
CA GLY A 62 -30.01 11.67 -21.83
C GLY A 62 -30.61 10.25 -21.90
N VAL A 63 -29.87 9.27 -22.44
CA VAL A 63 -30.28 7.86 -22.46
C VAL A 63 -29.55 7.08 -21.36
N PRO A 64 -30.25 6.26 -20.56
CA PRO A 64 -29.60 5.36 -19.61
C PRO A 64 -28.72 4.34 -20.33
N ALA A 65 -27.49 4.13 -19.84
CA ALA A 65 -26.53 3.19 -20.41
C ALA A 65 -26.14 2.12 -19.39
N TRP A 66 -25.97 0.88 -19.85
CA TRP A 66 -25.40 -0.19 -19.03
C TRP A 66 -23.90 0.01 -18.90
N VAL A 67 -23.42 0.06 -17.65
CA VAL A 67 -21.99 0.16 -17.36
C VAL A 67 -21.56 -1.01 -16.49
N SER A 68 -20.43 -1.60 -16.84
CA SER A 68 -19.87 -2.70 -16.07
C SER A 68 -19.48 -2.24 -14.67
N THR A 69 -19.85 -2.99 -13.64
CA THR A 69 -19.43 -2.71 -12.26
C THR A 69 -17.92 -2.79 -12.07
N SER A 70 -17.20 -3.45 -12.98
CA SER A 70 -15.73 -3.50 -12.99
C SER A 70 -15.07 -2.14 -13.20
N THR A 71 -15.79 -1.15 -13.75
CA THR A 71 -15.25 0.20 -14.02
C THR A 71 -15.64 1.24 -12.96
N LEU A 72 -16.43 0.86 -11.93
CA LEU A 72 -16.98 1.77 -10.92
C LEU A 72 -16.05 2.09 -9.73
N LEU A 73 -14.84 1.51 -9.69
CA LEU A 73 -13.91 1.69 -8.56
C LEU A 73 -13.28 3.10 -8.47
N THR A 74 -13.69 4.06 -9.29
CA THR A 74 -12.98 5.34 -9.46
C THR A 74 -13.51 6.50 -8.60
N SER A 75 -14.54 6.31 -7.78
CA SER A 75 -15.11 7.40 -6.96
C SER A 75 -15.63 7.01 -5.57
N LEU A 76 -14.96 6.06 -4.91
CA LEU A 76 -15.21 5.87 -3.48
C LEU A 76 -14.74 7.14 -2.73
N SER A 77 -15.69 7.90 -2.18
CA SER A 77 -15.39 9.01 -1.28
C SER A 77 -14.79 8.42 -0.01
N LEU A 78 -13.45 8.34 0.02
CA LEU A 78 -12.71 7.97 1.21
C LEU A 78 -12.47 9.25 1.99
N THR A 79 -12.69 9.21 3.31
CA THR A 79 -12.11 10.21 4.20
C THR A 79 -10.61 10.32 3.89
N LYS A 80 -10.10 11.54 3.77
CA LYS A 80 -8.71 11.85 3.39
C LYS A 80 -7.73 10.81 3.97
N GLY A 81 -6.98 10.16 3.09
CA GLY A 81 -5.82 9.34 3.44
C GLY A 81 -6.06 7.88 3.77
N ASN A 82 -7.29 7.37 3.71
CA ASN A 82 -7.52 5.93 3.83
C ASN A 82 -7.18 5.22 2.51
N PHE A 83 -6.37 4.17 2.59
CA PHE A 83 -6.09 3.27 1.47
C PHE A 83 -7.07 2.09 1.48
N LEU A 84 -7.65 1.75 0.33
CA LEU A 84 -8.47 0.53 0.19
C LEU A 84 -7.53 -0.67 0.09
N VAL A 85 -7.58 -1.54 1.08
CA VAL A 85 -6.88 -2.83 1.08
C VAL A 85 -7.88 -3.95 0.95
N GLY A 86 -7.54 -5.04 0.27
CA GLY A 86 -8.31 -6.28 0.35
C GLY A 86 -8.10 -6.95 1.70
N ASN A 87 -9.15 -7.49 2.30
CA ASN A 87 -9.01 -8.43 3.42
C ASN A 87 -8.59 -9.83 2.91
N ASN A 88 -8.38 -10.78 3.83
CA ASN A 88 -8.01 -12.17 3.50
C ASN A 88 -9.07 -12.93 2.67
N ALA A 89 -10.29 -12.37 2.53
CA ALA A 89 -11.38 -12.88 1.71
C ALA A 89 -11.52 -12.12 0.37
N GLY A 90 -10.56 -11.24 0.03
CA GLY A 90 -10.55 -10.49 -1.23
C GLY A 90 -11.55 -9.33 -1.30
N VAL A 91 -12.12 -8.90 -0.17
CA VAL A 91 -13.08 -7.79 -0.11
C VAL A 91 -12.37 -6.49 0.25
N ALA A 92 -12.65 -5.42 -0.49
CA ALA A 92 -12.09 -4.10 -0.23
C ALA A 92 -12.57 -3.54 1.13
N GLN A 93 -11.61 -3.11 1.96
CA GLN A 93 -11.83 -2.51 3.26
C GLN A 93 -10.97 -1.24 3.37
N ALA A 94 -11.58 -0.14 3.81
CA ALA A 94 -10.80 1.02 4.25
C ALA A 94 -10.20 0.69 5.62
N THR A 95 -8.88 0.66 5.71
CA THR A 95 -8.19 0.49 6.99
C THR A 95 -7.47 1.79 7.35
N SER A 96 -7.56 2.20 8.61
CA SER A 96 -6.80 3.32 9.16
C SER A 96 -5.36 2.92 9.53
N THR A 97 -4.98 1.67 9.31
CA THR A 97 -3.66 1.15 9.65
C THR A 97 -2.58 1.67 8.71
N ILE A 98 -2.92 1.96 7.45
CA ILE A 98 -2.06 2.67 6.50
C ILE A 98 -2.78 3.95 6.07
N PHE A 99 -2.16 5.08 6.35
CA PHE A 99 -2.65 6.42 6.06
C PHE A 99 -1.70 7.13 5.10
N ILE A 100 -2.21 7.76 4.04
CA ILE A 100 -1.41 8.61 3.15
C ILE A 100 -1.97 10.03 3.18
N ASP A 101 -1.18 10.99 3.66
CA ASP A 101 -1.67 12.36 3.77
C ASP A 101 -1.67 13.10 2.42
N SER A 102 -2.20 14.34 2.39
CA SER A 102 -2.31 15.12 1.14
C SER A 102 -0.96 15.56 0.55
N VAL A 103 0.14 15.40 1.28
CA VAL A 103 1.49 15.72 0.80
C VAL A 103 2.30 14.45 0.52
N GLY A 104 1.66 13.28 0.57
CA GLY A 104 2.25 11.99 0.21
C GLY A 104 3.02 11.29 1.33
N ARG A 105 2.89 11.71 2.60
CA ARG A 105 3.51 11.02 3.73
C ARG A 105 2.72 9.78 4.10
N VAL A 106 3.42 8.68 4.40
CA VAL A 106 2.82 7.41 4.81
C VAL A 106 2.88 7.25 6.32
N GLY A 107 1.72 7.16 6.96
CA GLY A 107 1.57 6.78 8.35
C GLY A 107 1.16 5.32 8.47
N ILE A 108 1.82 4.55 9.34
CA ILE A 108 1.34 3.23 9.75
C ILE A 108 0.96 3.32 11.24
N GLY A 109 -0.31 3.09 11.56
CA GLY A 109 -0.85 3.28 12.91
C GLY A 109 -0.96 4.74 13.37
N THR A 110 -0.88 5.71 12.43
CA THR A 110 -1.06 7.15 12.70
C THR A 110 -1.72 7.84 11.51
N ALA A 111 -2.72 8.69 11.78
CA ALA A 111 -3.37 9.54 10.76
C ALA A 111 -2.74 10.94 10.64
N SER A 112 -1.63 11.18 11.35
CA SER A 112 -0.90 12.45 11.32
C SER A 112 0.60 12.17 11.29
N PRO A 113 1.11 11.64 10.15
CA PRO A 113 2.54 11.38 10.01
C PRO A 113 3.33 12.69 10.09
N ILE A 114 4.44 12.69 10.83
CA ILE A 114 5.34 13.86 10.93
C ILE A 114 6.57 13.76 10.03
N ALA A 115 6.80 12.60 9.40
CA ALA A 115 7.88 12.33 8.46
C ALA A 115 7.32 11.64 7.19
N GLN A 116 8.16 11.46 6.15
CA GLN A 116 7.79 10.73 4.93
C GLN A 116 7.22 9.33 5.22
N LEU A 117 7.77 8.65 6.23
CA LEU A 117 7.26 7.40 6.79
C LEU A 117 7.23 7.53 8.32
N ASP A 118 6.05 7.41 8.93
CA ASP A 118 5.85 7.46 10.39
C ASP A 118 5.11 6.20 10.85
N ILE A 119 5.78 5.34 11.60
CA ILE A 119 5.25 4.04 12.04
C ILE A 119 5.07 4.08 13.55
N LYS A 120 3.83 3.94 14.01
CA LYS A 120 3.45 3.91 15.43
C LYS A 120 2.65 2.65 15.70
N GLY A 121 3.00 1.94 16.76
CA GLY A 121 2.29 0.77 17.25
C GLY A 121 2.54 0.61 18.74
N ALA A 122 1.54 0.07 19.45
CA ALA A 122 1.75 -0.39 20.81
C ALA A 122 2.74 -1.57 20.76
N SER A 123 3.84 -1.47 21.50
CA SER A 123 4.87 -2.51 21.58
C SER A 123 5.35 -2.63 23.03
N ASP A 124 4.52 -3.26 23.86
CA ASP A 124 4.83 -3.56 25.27
C ASP A 124 5.31 -5.02 25.42
N ILE A 125 6.16 -5.28 26.43
CA ILE A 125 6.73 -6.61 26.71
C ILE A 125 6.55 -6.98 28.17
N SER A 126 6.04 -8.19 28.41
CA SER A 126 6.04 -8.82 29.73
C SER A 126 7.30 -9.65 30.02
N THR A 127 8.05 -10.15 29.03
CA THR A 127 9.31 -10.90 29.24
C THR A 127 10.17 -10.98 27.96
N PHE A 128 11.36 -10.36 27.93
CA PHE A 128 12.47 -10.59 26.98
C PHE A 128 12.18 -10.77 25.46
N ASN A 129 11.23 -10.04 24.89
CA ASN A 129 10.93 -10.08 23.44
C ASN A 129 10.92 -8.67 22.83
N MET A 130 12.11 -8.06 22.64
CA MET A 130 12.38 -6.64 22.29
C MET A 130 11.26 -5.93 21.48
N PRO A 131 10.84 -4.70 21.85
CA PRO A 131 9.67 -4.09 21.23
C PRO A 131 10.13 -3.50 19.90
N PHE A 132 9.47 -3.87 18.80
CA PHE A 132 9.80 -3.35 17.49
C PHE A 132 8.53 -2.94 16.74
N ASN A 133 8.59 -1.80 16.07
CA ASN A 133 7.58 -1.35 15.12
C ASN A 133 7.94 -1.75 13.68
N VAL A 134 9.23 -2.06 13.42
CA VAL A 134 9.75 -2.41 12.10
C VAL A 134 10.56 -3.70 12.21
N ARG A 135 10.15 -4.71 11.45
CA ARG A 135 10.88 -5.97 11.28
C ARG A 135 11.56 -5.97 9.92
N LEU A 136 12.87 -6.21 9.92
CA LEU A 136 13.69 -6.31 8.70
C LEU A 136 14.35 -7.68 8.70
N GLU A 137 14.04 -8.50 7.69
CA GLU A 137 14.58 -9.85 7.54
C GLU A 137 14.96 -10.15 6.11
N SER A 138 16.07 -10.88 5.95
CA SER A 138 16.54 -11.34 4.65
C SER A 138 15.93 -12.71 4.35
N THR A 139 15.52 -12.90 3.10
CA THR A 139 15.03 -14.19 2.58
C THR A 139 16.15 -15.06 1.99
N ASN A 140 17.41 -14.62 2.03
CA ASN A 140 18.54 -15.43 1.59
C ASN A 140 18.63 -16.73 2.41
N ALA A 141 19.11 -17.80 1.77
CA ALA A 141 19.40 -19.06 2.44
C ALA A 141 20.39 -18.87 3.60
N LEU A 142 20.33 -19.78 4.58
CA LEU A 142 21.22 -19.79 5.75
C LEU A 142 22.70 -19.65 5.32
N GLY A 143 23.39 -18.67 5.88
CA GLY A 143 24.80 -18.44 5.60
C GLY A 143 25.41 -17.37 6.51
N GLU A 144 26.74 -17.32 6.54
CA GLU A 144 27.46 -16.26 7.23
C GLU A 144 27.12 -14.89 6.59
N LYS A 145 27.02 -13.84 7.40
CA LYS A 145 26.72 -12.45 6.98
C LYS A 145 25.34 -12.23 6.37
N VAL A 146 24.46 -13.24 6.37
CA VAL A 146 23.05 -13.07 5.99
C VAL A 146 22.36 -12.21 7.05
N GLY A 147 21.62 -11.20 6.61
CA GLY A 147 21.12 -10.18 7.51
C GLY A 147 20.30 -9.11 6.83
N SER A 148 19.96 -8.07 7.58
CA SER A 148 19.19 -6.92 7.09
C SER A 148 19.64 -5.65 7.77
N GLY A 149 19.36 -4.50 7.16
CA GLY A 149 19.83 -3.23 7.69
C GLY A 149 19.13 -2.03 7.09
N ILE A 150 19.46 -0.88 7.67
CA ILE A 150 19.02 0.44 7.24
C ILE A 150 20.21 1.14 6.59
N LEU A 151 19.98 1.70 5.41
CA LEU A 151 20.98 2.38 4.60
C LEU A 151 20.70 3.89 4.59
N PHE A 152 21.75 4.66 4.80
CA PHE A 152 21.73 6.12 4.71
C PHE A 152 22.59 6.57 3.54
N GLY A 153 22.03 7.39 2.64
CA GLY A 153 22.70 7.85 1.44
C GLY A 153 22.07 9.11 0.86
N ALA A 154 22.82 9.77 -0.02
CA ALA A 154 22.34 10.91 -0.79
C ALA A 154 23.17 11.07 -2.08
N ALA A 155 22.87 12.09 -2.89
CA ALA A 155 23.68 12.45 -4.04
C ALA A 155 25.14 12.74 -3.63
N TYR A 156 26.10 12.11 -4.31
CA TYR A 156 27.53 12.32 -4.11
C TYR A 156 28.18 13.10 -5.26
N SER A 157 27.58 13.05 -6.45
CA SER A 157 27.99 13.85 -7.61
C SER A 157 26.77 14.28 -8.41
N GLY A 158 26.51 15.59 -8.47
CA GLY A 158 25.38 16.18 -9.20
C GLY A 158 24.02 15.62 -8.75
N THR A 159 23.62 14.50 -9.33
CA THR A 159 22.38 13.77 -9.03
C THR A 159 22.59 12.30 -8.67
N ALA A 160 23.80 11.74 -8.81
CA ALA A 160 24.06 10.33 -8.59
C ALA A 160 24.10 9.99 -7.09
N PRO A 161 23.19 9.13 -6.58
CA PRO A 161 23.18 8.76 -5.17
C PRO A 161 24.31 7.78 -4.83
N THR A 162 24.72 7.80 -3.57
CA THR A 162 25.55 6.76 -2.96
C THR A 162 25.08 6.48 -1.54
N THR A 163 25.41 5.29 -1.06
CA THR A 163 25.49 4.98 0.37
C THR A 163 26.58 5.80 1.06
N PHE A 164 26.26 6.38 2.21
CA PHE A 164 27.20 7.01 3.13
C PHE A 164 27.43 6.15 4.38
N ALA A 165 26.36 5.59 4.94
CA ALA A 165 26.42 4.77 6.15
C ALA A 165 25.37 3.66 6.14
N ILE A 166 25.61 2.63 6.93
CA ILE A 166 24.70 1.48 7.13
C ILE A 166 24.68 1.07 8.60
N ILE A 167 23.52 0.59 9.04
CA ILE A 167 23.35 -0.14 10.30
C ILE A 167 22.69 -1.47 9.96
N SER A 168 23.32 -2.59 10.33
CA SER A 168 22.84 -3.92 9.93
C SER A 168 22.97 -4.94 11.03
N GLY A 169 21.99 -5.84 11.13
CA GLY A 169 22.10 -7.09 11.88
C GLY A 169 22.46 -8.22 10.92
N VAL A 170 23.48 -9.02 11.25
CA VAL A 170 23.92 -10.14 10.40
C VAL A 170 24.22 -11.39 11.22
N LYS A 171 24.00 -12.57 10.65
CA LYS A 171 24.40 -13.84 11.24
C LYS A 171 25.93 -13.98 11.23
N GLU A 172 26.52 -14.49 12.31
CA GLU A 172 27.98 -14.62 12.45
C GLU A 172 28.55 -15.94 11.93
N ASN A 173 27.71 -16.89 11.53
CA ASN A 173 28.12 -18.21 11.06
C ASN A 173 27.12 -18.77 10.03
N ALA A 174 27.42 -19.91 9.44
CA ALA A 174 26.53 -20.64 8.54
C ALA A 174 25.90 -21.89 9.20
N THR A 175 26.01 -22.04 10.53
CA THR A 175 25.55 -23.22 11.26
C THR A 175 24.05 -23.12 11.54
N ASP A 176 23.33 -24.19 11.22
CA ASP A 176 21.90 -24.31 11.50
C ASP A 176 21.63 -24.41 13.01
N GLY A 177 20.50 -23.87 13.46
CA GLY A 177 20.15 -23.77 14.90
C GLY A 177 21.01 -22.79 15.71
N ASN A 178 22.09 -22.23 15.16
CA ASN A 178 22.93 -21.26 15.86
C ASN A 178 22.43 -19.83 15.61
N ALA A 179 21.77 -19.21 16.59
CA ALA A 179 21.20 -17.86 16.45
C ALA A 179 22.22 -16.70 16.64
N ALA A 180 23.53 -16.96 16.68
CA ALA A 180 24.54 -15.93 16.87
C ALA A 180 24.49 -14.88 15.74
N GLY A 181 24.13 -13.66 16.12
CA GLY A 181 24.11 -12.49 15.25
C GLY A 181 24.91 -11.34 15.82
N ALA A 182 25.32 -10.43 14.93
CA ALA A 182 26.05 -9.22 15.26
C ALA A 182 25.30 -7.98 14.78
N LEU A 183 25.47 -6.87 15.51
CA LEU A 183 25.09 -5.54 15.07
C LEU A 183 26.32 -4.82 14.50
N LEU A 184 26.20 -4.27 13.30
CA LEU A 184 27.27 -3.59 12.58
C LEU A 184 26.90 -2.14 12.32
N PHE A 185 27.91 -1.27 12.38
CA PHE A 185 27.88 0.09 11.86
C PHE A 185 28.97 0.21 10.79
N GLY A 186 28.60 0.66 9.59
CA GLY A 186 29.52 0.80 8.47
C GLY A 186 29.43 2.16 7.81
N THR A 187 30.54 2.64 7.27
CA THR A 187 30.59 3.87 6.46
C THR A 187 31.38 3.66 5.17
N ARG A 188 30.97 4.38 4.13
CA ARG A 188 31.68 4.39 2.85
C ARG A 188 32.99 5.19 2.97
N PRO A 189 34.14 4.68 2.51
CA PRO A 189 35.37 5.47 2.44
C PRO A 189 35.30 6.52 1.32
N ALA A 190 36.05 7.62 1.46
CA ALA A 190 35.98 8.79 0.57
C ALA A 190 36.31 8.49 -0.91
N SER A 191 37.11 7.45 -1.19
CA SER A 191 37.54 7.08 -2.54
C SER A 191 36.96 5.74 -2.97
N GLY A 192 35.88 5.76 -3.76
CA GLY A 192 35.47 4.66 -4.66
C GLY A 192 35.12 3.28 -4.07
N GLY A 193 35.31 3.04 -2.77
CA GLY A 193 35.18 1.73 -2.14
C GLY A 193 33.77 1.36 -1.71
N THR A 194 33.58 0.07 -1.41
CA THR A 194 32.38 -0.46 -0.73
C THR A 194 32.35 0.01 0.73
N SER A 195 31.16 0.05 1.33
CA SER A 195 31.01 0.35 2.76
C SER A 195 31.84 -0.62 3.60
N MET A 196 32.62 -0.07 4.53
CA MET A 196 33.43 -0.84 5.46
C MET A 196 32.79 -0.84 6.84
N GLU A 197 32.88 -1.96 7.56
CA GLU A 197 32.53 -2.04 8.97
C GLU A 197 33.47 -1.14 9.79
N ARG A 198 32.90 -0.29 10.63
CA ARG A 198 33.64 0.63 11.52
C ARG A 198 33.46 0.27 12.99
N MET A 199 32.31 -0.28 13.34
CA MET A 199 32.02 -0.82 14.66
C MET A 199 31.16 -2.07 14.55
N ARG A 200 31.40 -3.05 15.41
CA ARG A 200 30.55 -4.23 15.57
C ARG A 200 30.33 -4.55 17.03
N ILE A 201 29.12 -5.00 17.35
CA ILE A 201 28.79 -5.72 18.57
C ILE A 201 28.53 -7.18 18.20
N ALA A 202 29.41 -8.08 18.62
CA ALA A 202 29.29 -9.52 18.34
C ALA A 202 28.21 -10.17 19.22
N SER A 203 27.79 -11.40 18.88
CA SER A 203 26.83 -12.17 19.70
C SER A 203 27.33 -12.42 21.13
N THR A 204 28.65 -12.38 21.33
CA THR A 204 29.32 -12.50 22.63
C THR A 204 29.27 -11.21 23.47
N GLY A 205 28.71 -10.12 22.94
CA GLY A 205 28.63 -8.80 23.60
C GLY A 205 29.90 -7.95 23.44
N ASN A 206 30.93 -8.45 22.77
CA ASN A 206 32.16 -7.71 22.54
C ASN A 206 31.99 -6.64 21.45
N VAL A 207 32.54 -5.45 21.71
CA VAL A 207 32.51 -4.32 20.78
C VAL A 207 33.88 -4.15 20.11
N GLY A 208 33.93 -4.18 18.79
CA GLY A 208 35.08 -3.78 17.98
C GLY A 208 34.90 -2.38 17.40
N ILE A 209 35.94 -1.56 17.37
CA ILE A 209 35.96 -0.23 16.73
C ILE A 209 37.23 -0.11 15.90
N GLY A 210 37.09 0.13 14.60
CA GLY A 210 38.21 0.45 13.68
C GLY A 210 39.16 -0.71 13.34
N THR A 211 38.85 -1.95 13.72
CA THR A 211 39.66 -3.14 13.40
C THR A 211 38.78 -4.26 12.81
N THR A 212 39.34 -5.10 11.94
CA THR A 212 38.67 -6.31 11.40
C THR A 212 38.87 -7.54 12.29
N THR A 213 39.82 -7.47 13.22
CA THR A 213 40.08 -8.48 14.24
C THR A 213 39.49 -8.02 15.58
N HIS A 214 38.61 -8.86 16.13
CA HIS A 214 37.95 -8.67 17.41
C HIS A 214 38.84 -9.28 18.49
N CYS A 215 39.79 -8.50 19.01
CA CYS A 215 40.61 -8.96 20.13
C CYS A 215 39.67 -9.16 21.33
N GLY A 216 39.58 -10.39 21.85
CA GLY A 216 38.65 -10.85 22.89
C GLY A 216 38.82 -10.22 24.28
N SER A 217 39.23 -8.97 24.35
CA SER A 217 39.25 -8.14 25.55
C SER A 217 38.13 -7.12 25.47
N THR A 218 37.11 -7.31 26.28
CA THR A 218 36.01 -6.38 26.52
C THR A 218 36.57 -4.97 26.75
N LEU A 219 36.17 -4.00 25.93
CA LEU A 219 36.37 -2.59 26.28
C LEU A 219 35.38 -2.25 27.41
N ILE A 220 35.83 -2.30 28.66
CA ILE A 220 35.02 -1.88 29.81
C ILE A 220 35.12 -0.35 29.93
N ILE A 221 34.07 0.37 29.53
CA ILE A 221 33.92 1.80 29.84
C ILE A 221 33.09 1.89 31.13
N CYS A 222 33.75 1.92 32.28
CA CYS A 222 33.07 2.20 33.56
C CYS A 222 32.95 3.71 33.78
N TRP A 223 31.76 4.18 34.10
CA TRP A 223 31.53 5.53 34.60
C TRP A 223 31.78 5.54 36.12
N SER A 224 32.85 6.20 36.57
CA SER A 224 33.03 6.54 37.99
C SER A 224 32.47 7.95 38.22
N ARG A 225 31.81 8.17 39.37
CA ARG A 225 31.30 9.50 39.77
C ARG A 225 32.40 10.56 39.94
N GLU A 226 33.67 10.18 39.82
CA GLU A 226 34.81 11.08 39.88
C GLU A 226 35.54 11.10 38.53
N ARG A 227 35.61 12.31 37.97
CA ARG A 227 35.92 12.66 36.58
C ARG A 227 37.28 12.11 36.12
N SER A 228 37.28 11.03 35.33
CA SER A 228 38.21 10.80 34.19
C SER A 228 37.91 9.45 33.52
N MET A 229 37.78 9.46 32.19
CA MET A 229 37.51 8.29 31.36
C MET A 229 38.84 7.55 31.09
N GLY A 230 39.08 6.41 31.74
CA GLY A 230 40.32 5.62 31.58
C GLY A 230 40.18 4.49 30.57
N ILE A 231 40.92 4.54 29.45
CA ILE A 231 41.07 3.42 28.52
C ILE A 231 42.25 2.57 29.01
N GLN A 232 41.99 1.46 29.68
CA GLN A 232 43.03 0.52 30.10
C GLN A 232 43.11 -0.62 29.09
N LYS A 233 44.19 -0.64 28.29
CA LYS A 233 44.54 -1.80 27.47
C LYS A 233 45.06 -2.88 28.42
N ARG A 234 44.29 -3.96 28.63
CA ARG A 234 44.80 -5.12 29.37
C ARG A 234 45.89 -5.78 28.53
N GLY A 235 47.15 -5.45 28.81
CA GLY A 235 48.30 -6.18 28.28
C GLY A 235 48.25 -7.62 28.80
N ARG A 236 48.63 -8.58 27.96
CA ARG A 236 49.13 -9.87 28.45
C ARG A 236 50.51 -9.67 29.04
#